data_AF-B5EI09-F1
#
_entry.id   AF-B5EI09-F1
#
_cell.length_a   1.000
_cell.length_b   1.000
_cell.length_c   1.000
_cell.angle_alpha   90.00
_cell.angle_beta   90.00
_cell.angle_gamma   90.00
#
_symmetry.space_group_name_H-M   'P 1'
#
loop_
_entity.id
_entity.type
_entity.pdbx_description
1 polymer ?
#
loop_
_entity_poly.entity_id
_entity_poly.type
_entity_poly.pdbx_seq_one_letter_code
_entity_poly.pdbx_strand_id
1 'polypeptide(L)'
;MRAMKNYPYVITVSSEKGGVGKTTLATNLAIFLKGLDENLPVSILSFDNHFTIDKMFSIKGQQVRGSVADLLLETRGVDLLHTGQYGVNYIPSSTSLPSLKASLRGPMVLARLLAMSEIPGILIVDTRPDLDVMTQNALYAADRVLVPIKDMASMDNCRNIFELFDKRGLDRKSLSLIPCLIDERIKFEGLFKDQKTLLKAFAINRGFRCLDMFISKSPKVESLNTNPEGKIYPILTHGRGTDVYGQFTALGQTCLNEYYQTEEPRALLYDKWQNEENKRKKEEYFGRLSGLKSQCMVCGKELKQGSQVSYYCESSDGAASGFMEADCFTGFLISTIFKIDRELPTDDPTRMMIHQTALESVFVLNPGDANEPGSIDFHRFDLTGSELLKKKYPLARAPQRDGFSGILDGTLVGYQGELRDAFLMVHPVNGENPASILVDENYREMAKLKKRISEQL
;
A
#
# COMPACT_ATOMS: atom_id res chain seq x y z
N MET A 1 17.53 -12.82 -18.28
CA MET A 1 17.29 -13.12 -16.85
C MET A 1 18.06 -12.25 -15.83
N ARG A 2 18.77 -11.16 -16.18
CA ARG A 2 19.44 -10.30 -15.17
C ARG A 2 18.47 -9.56 -14.22
N ALA A 3 17.23 -9.29 -14.65
CA ALA A 3 16.22 -8.57 -13.86
C ALA A 3 15.71 -9.34 -12.63
N MET A 4 15.63 -10.67 -12.69
CA MET A 4 15.14 -11.50 -11.57
C MET A 4 16.17 -11.75 -10.46
N LYS A 5 17.43 -11.30 -10.63
CA LYS A 5 18.51 -11.75 -9.74
C LYS A 5 18.29 -11.37 -8.27
N ASN A 6 17.51 -10.31 -8.02
CA ASN A 6 17.23 -9.78 -6.69
C ASN A 6 15.73 -9.70 -6.36
N TYR A 7 14.85 -10.18 -7.24
CA TYR A 7 13.40 -10.14 -7.01
C TYR A 7 12.85 -11.57 -7.13
N PRO A 8 12.17 -12.08 -6.09
CA PRO A 8 11.67 -13.43 -6.12
C PRO A 8 10.46 -13.53 -7.05
N TYR A 9 10.35 -14.67 -7.75
CA TYR A 9 9.09 -15.13 -8.31
C TYR A 9 8.29 -15.85 -7.22
N VAL A 10 7.12 -15.33 -6.90
CA VAL A 10 6.36 -15.73 -5.71
C VAL A 10 5.26 -16.71 -6.09
N ILE A 11 5.34 -17.92 -5.53
CA ILE A 11 4.28 -18.93 -5.61
C ILE A 11 3.59 -19.04 -4.26
N THR A 12 2.36 -18.56 -4.17
CA THR A 12 1.54 -18.65 -2.95
C THR A 12 0.65 -19.89 -3.01
N VAL A 13 0.67 -20.72 -1.98
CA VAL A 13 -0.26 -21.84 -1.81
C VAL A 13 -1.29 -21.47 -0.77
N SER A 14 -2.53 -21.23 -1.19
CA SER A 14 -3.58 -20.69 -0.30
C SER A 14 -4.93 -21.34 -0.52
N SER A 15 -5.68 -21.52 0.57
CA SER A 15 -7.03 -22.09 0.61
C SER A 15 -7.60 -21.88 1.99
N GLU A 16 -8.82 -21.35 2.07
CA GLU A 16 -9.60 -21.16 3.31
C GLU A 16 -10.11 -22.48 3.91
N LYS A 17 -9.87 -23.62 3.25
CA LYS A 17 -10.20 -24.92 3.83
C LYS A 17 -8.95 -25.56 4.44
N GLY A 18 -9.06 -25.97 5.69
CA GLY A 18 -8.07 -26.82 6.36
C GLY A 18 -8.01 -28.23 5.76
N GLY A 19 -6.82 -28.84 5.76
CA GLY A 19 -6.65 -30.24 5.35
C GLY A 19 -6.91 -30.53 3.86
N VAL A 20 -6.65 -29.56 2.98
CA VAL A 20 -6.66 -29.74 1.51
C VAL A 20 -5.27 -30.07 0.93
N GLY A 21 -4.24 -30.12 1.78
CA GLY A 21 -2.87 -30.43 1.36
C GLY A 21 -1.98 -29.21 1.06
N LYS A 22 -2.33 -27.99 1.53
CA LYS A 22 -1.55 -26.75 1.31
C LYS A 22 -0.06 -26.91 1.62
N THR A 23 0.27 -27.21 2.87
CA THR A 23 1.66 -27.31 3.31
C THR A 23 2.39 -28.48 2.66
N THR A 24 1.72 -29.61 2.43
CA THR A 24 2.29 -30.74 1.68
C THR A 24 2.64 -30.34 0.25
N LEU A 25 1.75 -29.59 -0.41
CA LEU A 25 1.95 -29.06 -1.76
C LEU A 25 3.10 -28.06 -1.78
N ALA A 26 3.11 -27.07 -0.89
CA ALA A 26 4.13 -26.03 -0.82
C ALA A 26 5.54 -26.62 -0.57
N THR A 27 5.67 -27.46 0.45
CA THR A 27 6.97 -28.04 0.85
C THR A 27 7.52 -29.00 -0.19
N ASN A 28 6.69 -29.89 -0.76
CA ASN A 28 7.16 -30.82 -1.79
C ASN A 28 7.40 -30.10 -3.12
N LEU A 29 6.58 -29.11 -3.50
CA LEU A 29 6.85 -28.31 -4.70
C LEU A 29 8.22 -27.65 -4.63
N ALA A 30 8.61 -27.10 -3.48
CA ALA A 30 9.94 -26.51 -3.27
C ALA A 30 11.07 -27.53 -3.57
N ILE A 31 10.93 -28.73 -3.03
CA ILE A 31 11.92 -29.82 -3.20
C ILE A 31 11.97 -30.32 -4.64
N PHE A 32 10.81 -30.46 -5.30
CA PHE A 32 10.76 -30.87 -6.71
C PHE A 32 11.33 -29.81 -7.63
N LEU A 33 11.03 -28.52 -7.41
CA LEU A 33 11.66 -27.43 -8.18
C LEU A 33 13.18 -27.45 -8.04
N LYS A 34 13.68 -27.62 -6.80
CA LYS A 34 15.12 -27.71 -6.56
C LYS A 34 15.76 -28.96 -7.18
N GLY A 35 15.04 -30.08 -7.20
CA GLY A 35 15.50 -31.32 -7.83
C GLY A 35 15.42 -31.30 -9.36
N LEU A 36 14.55 -30.48 -9.95
CA LEU A 36 14.45 -30.28 -11.40
C LEU A 36 15.50 -29.29 -11.92
N ASP A 37 15.92 -28.34 -11.08
CA ASP A 37 16.99 -27.39 -11.38
C ASP A 37 17.87 -27.14 -10.14
N GLU A 38 19.03 -27.81 -10.10
CA GLU A 38 19.96 -27.74 -8.98
C GLU A 38 20.60 -26.35 -8.81
N ASN A 39 20.66 -25.54 -9.86
CA ASN A 39 21.26 -24.21 -9.82
C ASN A 39 20.27 -23.12 -9.44
N LEU A 40 18.97 -23.39 -9.53
CA LEU A 40 17.91 -22.47 -9.16
C LEU A 40 17.86 -22.28 -7.63
N PRO A 41 17.94 -21.05 -7.11
CA PRO A 41 17.58 -20.76 -5.73
C PRO A 41 16.07 -20.96 -5.54
N VAL A 42 15.71 -21.84 -4.61
CA VAL A 42 14.32 -22.08 -4.20
C VAL A 42 14.25 -21.85 -2.70
N SER A 43 13.35 -20.96 -2.29
CA SER A 43 13.13 -20.58 -0.90
C SER A 43 11.68 -20.82 -0.50
N ILE A 44 11.42 -21.08 0.78
CA ILE A 44 10.06 -21.24 1.30
C ILE A 44 9.89 -20.56 2.66
N LEU A 45 8.71 -19.99 2.90
CA LEU A 45 8.27 -19.50 4.20
C LEU A 45 6.80 -19.87 4.46
N SER A 46 6.36 -19.82 5.71
CA SER A 46 4.95 -20.04 6.08
C SER A 46 4.45 -18.94 7.00
N PHE A 47 3.22 -18.49 6.74
CA PHE A 47 2.45 -17.71 7.70
C PHE A 47 1.66 -18.59 8.67
N ASP A 48 1.74 -19.91 8.56
CA ASP A 48 1.20 -20.86 9.53
C ASP A 48 2.22 -21.15 10.66
N ASN A 49 1.72 -21.27 11.90
CA ASN A 49 2.53 -21.48 13.10
C ASN A 49 2.69 -22.97 13.47
N HIS A 50 2.44 -23.89 12.53
CA HIS A 50 2.54 -25.32 12.78
C HIS A 50 3.97 -25.89 12.65
N PHE A 51 4.96 -25.06 12.29
CA PHE A 51 6.39 -25.42 12.18
C PHE A 51 6.68 -26.62 11.25
N THR A 52 5.78 -26.92 10.32
CA THR A 52 5.94 -28.01 9.36
C THR A 52 7.13 -27.74 8.43
N ILE A 53 7.32 -26.48 8.02
CA ILE A 53 8.48 -26.06 7.23
C ILE A 53 9.77 -26.32 8.00
N ASP A 54 9.87 -25.84 9.25
CA ASP A 54 11.06 -26.01 10.07
C ASP A 54 11.38 -27.49 10.29
N LYS A 55 10.37 -28.32 10.57
CA LYS A 55 10.54 -29.78 10.71
C LYS A 55 11.05 -30.45 9.44
N MET A 56 10.71 -29.92 8.27
CA MET A 56 11.07 -30.49 6.97
C MET A 56 12.44 -30.02 6.49
N PHE A 57 12.81 -28.77 6.75
CA PHE A 57 13.99 -28.13 6.16
C PHE A 57 15.11 -27.81 7.14
N SER A 58 14.88 -27.82 8.46
CA SER A 58 15.95 -27.50 9.40
C SER A 58 17.12 -28.49 9.37
N ILE A 59 18.32 -27.96 9.53
CA ILE A 59 19.56 -28.73 9.68
C ILE A 59 19.99 -28.67 11.15
N LYS A 60 20.18 -29.84 11.76
CA LYS A 60 20.55 -29.95 13.18
C LYS A 60 21.86 -29.20 13.44
N GLY A 61 21.85 -28.31 14.44
CA GLY A 61 23.03 -27.52 14.84
C GLY A 61 23.20 -26.20 14.07
N GLN A 62 22.33 -25.89 13.11
CA GLN A 62 22.32 -24.59 12.44
C GLN A 62 21.77 -23.49 13.38
N GLN A 63 22.51 -22.39 13.51
CA GLN A 63 22.00 -21.22 14.22
C GLN A 63 21.07 -20.41 13.32
N VAL A 64 19.86 -20.16 13.80
CA VAL A 64 18.84 -19.36 13.14
C VAL A 64 19.10 -17.87 13.41
N ARG A 65 19.08 -17.02 12.37
CA ARG A 65 19.39 -15.58 12.43
C ARG A 65 18.15 -14.69 12.53
N GLY A 66 16.97 -15.27 12.37
CA GLY A 66 15.69 -14.60 12.40
C GLY A 66 14.61 -15.49 11.83
N SER A 67 13.42 -14.92 11.66
CA SER A 67 12.21 -15.64 11.30
C SER A 67 11.35 -14.81 10.35
N VAL A 68 10.25 -15.41 9.90
CA VAL A 68 9.23 -14.70 9.12
C VAL A 68 8.65 -13.48 9.86
N ALA A 69 8.71 -13.45 11.20
CA ALA A 69 8.32 -12.26 11.96
C ALA A 69 9.28 -11.08 11.72
N ASP A 70 10.58 -11.35 11.64
CA ASP A 70 11.61 -10.33 11.41
C ASP A 70 11.52 -9.76 9.99
N LEU A 71 11.09 -10.57 9.02
CA LEU A 71 10.74 -10.10 7.66
C LEU A 71 9.60 -9.06 7.72
N LEU A 72 8.55 -9.36 8.49
CA LEU A 72 7.42 -8.43 8.67
C LEU A 72 7.80 -7.18 9.47
N LEU A 73 8.90 -7.23 10.23
CA LEU A 73 9.54 -6.11 10.91
C LEU A 73 10.62 -5.43 10.05
N GLU A 74 10.52 -5.56 8.72
CA GLU A 74 11.33 -4.86 7.73
C GLU A 74 12.81 -5.28 7.66
N THR A 75 13.16 -6.45 8.22
CA THR A 75 14.48 -7.06 7.98
C THR A 75 14.54 -7.59 6.55
N ARG A 76 15.67 -7.36 5.86
CA ARG A 76 15.88 -7.81 4.48
C ARG A 76 15.78 -9.33 4.39
N GLY A 77 14.96 -9.82 3.45
CA GLY A 77 14.66 -11.24 3.34
C GLY A 77 15.89 -12.13 3.08
N VAL A 78 16.86 -11.66 2.29
CA VAL A 78 18.11 -12.38 2.03
C VAL A 78 18.92 -12.67 3.30
N ASP A 79 18.85 -11.78 4.29
CA ASP A 79 19.58 -11.91 5.56
C ASP A 79 18.91 -12.93 6.50
N LEU A 80 17.67 -13.30 6.20
CA LEU A 80 16.85 -14.28 6.94
C LEU A 80 16.83 -15.67 6.29
N LEU A 81 17.44 -15.84 5.11
CA LEU A 81 17.47 -17.13 4.43
C LEU A 81 18.44 -18.09 5.12
N HIS A 82 17.93 -19.28 5.44
CA HIS A 82 18.73 -20.40 5.91
C HIS A 82 18.79 -21.49 4.85
N THR A 83 19.98 -22.01 4.58
CA THR A 83 20.13 -23.24 3.80
C THR A 83 19.47 -24.38 4.56
N GLY A 84 18.46 -24.99 3.95
CA GLY A 84 17.75 -26.12 4.51
C GLY A 84 18.12 -27.46 3.85
N GLN A 85 17.48 -28.52 4.35
CA GLN A 85 17.53 -29.86 3.77
C GLN A 85 17.15 -29.81 2.28
N TYR A 86 17.67 -30.77 1.50
CA TYR A 86 17.37 -30.93 0.08
C TYR A 86 17.78 -29.74 -0.80
N GLY A 87 18.66 -28.85 -0.30
CA GLY A 87 19.13 -27.67 -1.03
C GLY A 87 18.09 -26.56 -1.17
N VAL A 88 16.97 -26.65 -0.46
CA VAL A 88 15.92 -25.64 -0.41
C VAL A 88 16.23 -24.67 0.73
N ASN A 89 16.26 -23.38 0.44
CA ASN A 89 16.38 -22.36 1.47
C ASN A 89 15.03 -22.18 2.18
N TYR A 90 15.04 -21.75 3.44
CA TYR A 90 13.80 -21.40 4.12
C TYR A 90 13.97 -20.21 5.06
N ILE A 91 12.88 -19.50 5.31
CA ILE A 91 12.79 -18.53 6.40
C ILE A 91 12.04 -19.22 7.55
N PRO A 92 12.65 -19.35 8.74
CA PRO A 92 12.03 -20.04 9.88
C PRO A 92 10.67 -19.46 10.28
N SER A 93 9.75 -20.32 10.69
CA SER A 93 8.44 -19.89 11.20
C SER A 93 8.57 -19.18 12.55
N SER A 94 7.55 -18.40 12.91
CA SER A 94 7.55 -17.62 14.16
C SER A 94 6.23 -17.76 14.92
N THR A 95 6.32 -18.05 16.23
CA THR A 95 5.15 -18.01 17.11
C THR A 95 4.57 -16.60 17.25
N SER A 96 5.36 -15.55 16.98
CA SER A 96 4.98 -14.14 17.16
C SER A 96 4.06 -13.58 16.06
N LEU A 97 3.83 -14.32 14.96
CA LEU A 97 2.99 -13.86 13.84
C LEU A 97 1.62 -13.28 14.26
N PRO A 98 0.84 -13.87 15.19
CA PRO A 98 -0.45 -13.30 15.60
C PRO A 98 -0.35 -11.87 16.13
N SER A 99 0.73 -11.53 16.85
CA SER A 99 0.94 -10.18 17.42
C SER A 99 1.26 -9.13 16.35
N LEU A 100 1.78 -9.55 15.19
CA LEU A 100 2.15 -8.68 14.09
C LEU A 100 1.00 -8.40 13.12
N LYS A 101 -0.17 -9.01 13.29
CA LYS A 101 -1.32 -8.77 12.40
C LYS A 101 -1.73 -7.29 12.39
N ALA A 102 -1.66 -6.62 13.54
CA ALA A 102 -2.05 -5.21 13.67
C ALA A 102 -1.07 -4.24 13.01
N SER A 103 0.19 -4.63 12.81
CA SER A 103 1.17 -3.78 12.11
C SER A 103 1.03 -3.84 10.59
N LEU A 104 0.35 -4.85 10.04
CA LEU A 104 0.09 -4.99 8.61
C LEU A 104 -1.05 -4.05 8.16
N ARG A 105 -0.70 -2.80 7.86
CA ARG A 105 -1.62 -1.77 7.35
C ARG A 105 -1.92 -1.97 5.86
N GLY A 106 -2.71 -3.00 5.54
CA GLY A 106 -3.19 -3.30 4.18
C GLY A 106 -2.48 -4.49 3.51
N PRO A 107 -2.89 -4.85 2.27
CA PRO A 107 -2.45 -6.08 1.60
C PRO A 107 -1.13 -5.95 0.83
N MET A 108 -0.52 -4.76 0.78
CA MET A 108 0.68 -4.50 -0.03
C MET A 108 1.99 -4.60 0.74
N VAL A 109 1.93 -4.85 2.06
CA VAL A 109 3.11 -4.83 2.93
C VAL A 109 4.11 -5.89 2.51
N LEU A 110 3.69 -7.12 2.26
CA LEU A 110 4.60 -8.17 1.81
C LEU A 110 5.20 -7.87 0.43
N ALA A 111 4.43 -7.33 -0.51
CA ALA A 111 4.95 -6.96 -1.83
C ALA A 111 6.07 -5.92 -1.74
N ARG A 112 5.90 -4.91 -0.86
CA ARG A 112 6.93 -3.92 -0.52
C ARG A 112 8.17 -4.57 0.08
N LEU A 113 7.99 -5.47 1.05
CA LEU A 113 9.09 -6.16 1.71
C LEU A 113 9.87 -7.04 0.71
N LEU A 114 9.18 -7.75 -0.17
CA LEU A 114 9.80 -8.60 -1.18
C LEU A 114 10.53 -7.80 -2.26
N ALA A 115 10.03 -6.62 -2.63
CA ALA A 115 10.72 -5.68 -3.51
C ALA A 115 12.09 -5.24 -2.97
N MET A 116 12.25 -5.18 -1.65
CA MET A 116 13.50 -4.82 -0.96
C MET A 116 14.26 -6.02 -0.39
N SER A 117 13.75 -7.24 -0.60
CA SER A 117 14.23 -8.43 0.12
C SER A 117 15.53 -9.01 -0.41
N GLU A 118 15.84 -8.77 -1.69
CA GLU A 118 16.95 -9.41 -2.43
C GLU A 118 16.89 -10.95 -2.42
N ILE A 119 15.72 -11.55 -2.18
CA ILE A 119 15.54 -13.00 -2.30
C ILE A 119 15.61 -13.38 -3.79
N PRO A 120 16.54 -14.25 -4.20
CA PRO A 120 16.65 -14.67 -5.59
C PRO A 120 15.74 -15.86 -5.91
N GLY A 121 15.42 -16.04 -7.19
CA GLY A 121 14.80 -17.26 -7.70
C GLY A 121 13.32 -17.39 -7.32
N ILE A 122 12.91 -18.59 -6.90
CA ILE A 122 11.51 -18.86 -6.54
C ILE A 122 11.33 -18.78 -5.03
N LEU A 123 10.33 -18.02 -4.57
CA LEU A 123 9.87 -18.01 -3.19
C LEU A 123 8.47 -18.65 -3.10
N ILE A 124 8.33 -19.70 -2.31
CA ILE A 124 7.05 -20.33 -2.00
C ILE A 124 6.52 -19.78 -0.67
N VAL A 125 5.26 -19.39 -0.65
CA VAL A 125 4.56 -18.89 0.55
C VAL A 125 3.41 -19.83 0.89
N ASP A 126 3.51 -20.52 2.02
CA ASP A 126 2.44 -21.35 2.60
C ASP A 126 1.56 -20.52 3.54
N THR A 127 0.25 -20.60 3.41
CA THR A 127 -0.69 -19.79 4.23
C THR A 127 -1.53 -20.61 5.19
N ARG A 128 -2.08 -19.95 6.20
CA ARG A 128 -3.11 -20.49 7.09
C ARG A 128 -4.43 -20.76 6.36
N PRO A 129 -5.33 -21.60 6.92
CA PRO A 129 -6.67 -21.82 6.38
C PRO A 129 -7.66 -20.66 6.59
N ASP A 130 -7.18 -19.41 6.68
CA ASP A 130 -8.00 -18.22 6.91
C ASP A 130 -7.64 -17.12 5.91
N LEU A 131 -8.61 -16.34 5.44
CA LEU A 131 -8.39 -15.20 4.53
C LEU A 131 -8.10 -13.89 5.29
N ASP A 132 -7.18 -13.96 6.26
CA ASP A 132 -6.78 -12.81 7.09
C ASP A 132 -5.81 -11.87 6.36
N VAL A 133 -5.35 -10.82 7.06
CA VAL A 133 -4.42 -9.83 6.48
C VAL A 133 -3.10 -10.44 6.00
N MET A 134 -2.60 -11.52 6.61
CA MET A 134 -1.37 -12.19 6.18
C MET A 134 -1.60 -12.96 4.89
N THR A 135 -2.69 -13.71 4.80
CA THR A 135 -3.09 -14.40 3.57
C THR A 135 -3.35 -13.40 2.44
N GLN A 136 -4.00 -12.27 2.72
CA GLN A 136 -4.21 -11.20 1.72
C GLN A 136 -2.87 -10.63 1.22
N ASN A 137 -1.89 -10.44 2.11
CA ASN A 137 -0.55 -10.00 1.73
C ASN A 137 0.19 -11.04 0.86
N ALA A 138 0.09 -12.33 1.21
CA ALA A 138 0.64 -13.43 0.41
C ALA A 138 0.04 -13.48 -1.00
N LEU A 139 -1.28 -13.30 -1.10
CA LEU A 139 -2.00 -13.30 -2.37
C LEU A 139 -1.65 -12.09 -3.25
N TYR A 140 -1.53 -10.89 -2.66
CA TYR A 140 -1.19 -9.68 -3.40
C TYR A 140 0.24 -9.70 -3.96
N ALA A 141 1.17 -10.29 -3.22
CA ALA A 141 2.58 -10.41 -3.61
C ALA A 141 2.86 -11.55 -4.60
N ALA A 142 1.89 -12.42 -4.86
CA ALA A 142 2.08 -13.63 -5.67
C ALA A 142 2.14 -13.34 -7.17
N ASP A 143 3.09 -13.97 -7.86
CA ASP A 143 3.09 -14.16 -9.31
C ASP A 143 2.16 -15.30 -9.72
N ARG A 144 2.12 -16.34 -8.89
CA ARG A 144 1.26 -17.51 -9.06
C ARG A 144 0.62 -17.90 -7.73
N VAL A 145 -0.68 -18.17 -7.76
CA VAL A 145 -1.42 -18.73 -6.64
C VAL A 145 -1.95 -20.11 -7.00
N LEU A 146 -1.54 -21.10 -6.23
CA LEU A 146 -2.08 -22.46 -6.29
C LEU A 146 -3.13 -22.62 -5.20
N VAL A 147 -4.36 -22.88 -5.60
CA VAL A 147 -5.49 -23.05 -4.68
C VAL A 147 -5.90 -24.53 -4.64
N PRO A 148 -5.38 -25.31 -3.67
CA PRO A 148 -5.75 -26.70 -3.54
C PRO A 148 -7.22 -26.86 -3.14
N ILE A 149 -7.91 -27.72 -3.87
CA ILE A 149 -9.30 -28.10 -3.64
C ILE A 149 -9.40 -29.63 -3.54
N LYS A 150 -10.19 -30.15 -2.62
CA LYS A 150 -10.39 -31.61 -2.45
C LYS A 150 -11.84 -32.04 -2.60
N ASP A 151 -12.79 -31.16 -2.27
CA ASP A 151 -14.21 -31.44 -2.20
C ASP A 151 -15.04 -30.20 -2.56
N MET A 152 -16.36 -30.36 -2.66
CA MET A 152 -17.26 -29.24 -2.98
C MET A 152 -17.20 -28.11 -1.95
N ALA A 153 -16.98 -28.42 -0.67
CA ALA A 153 -16.83 -27.39 0.36
C ALA A 153 -15.58 -26.52 0.12
N SER A 154 -14.44 -27.12 -0.26
CA SER A 154 -13.24 -26.38 -0.64
C SER A 154 -13.43 -25.58 -1.93
N MET A 155 -14.26 -26.06 -2.86
CA MET A 155 -14.64 -25.36 -4.09
C MET A 155 -15.57 -24.15 -3.82
N ASP A 156 -16.45 -24.26 -2.82
CA ASP A 156 -17.29 -23.14 -2.41
C ASP A 156 -16.47 -22.08 -1.69
N ASN A 157 -15.58 -22.49 -0.79
CA ASN A 157 -14.70 -21.58 -0.05
C ASN A 157 -13.75 -20.81 -0.98
N CYS A 158 -13.20 -21.43 -2.03
CA CYS A 158 -12.23 -20.74 -2.89
C CYS A 158 -12.80 -19.49 -3.56
N ARG A 159 -14.14 -19.36 -3.66
CA ARG A 159 -14.81 -18.16 -4.17
C ARG A 159 -14.36 -16.88 -3.48
N ASN A 160 -14.09 -16.88 -2.16
CA ASN A 160 -13.73 -15.65 -1.48
C ASN A 160 -12.34 -15.14 -1.91
N ILE A 161 -11.41 -16.04 -2.27
CA ILE A 161 -10.11 -15.66 -2.86
C ILE A 161 -10.33 -14.98 -4.21
N PHE A 162 -11.20 -15.52 -5.08
CA PHE A 162 -11.51 -14.88 -6.36
C PHE A 162 -12.21 -13.52 -6.19
N GLU A 163 -13.18 -13.42 -5.29
CA GLU A 163 -13.86 -12.14 -4.99
C GLU A 163 -12.91 -11.10 -4.40
N LEU A 164 -11.92 -11.52 -3.61
CA LEU A 164 -10.87 -10.63 -3.12
C LEU A 164 -10.07 -10.05 -4.29
N PHE A 165 -9.71 -10.87 -5.28
CA PHE A 165 -9.00 -10.40 -6.46
C PHE A 165 -9.81 -9.36 -7.22
N ASP A 166 -11.12 -9.60 -7.41
CA ASP A 166 -12.01 -8.63 -8.08
C ASP A 166 -12.10 -7.31 -7.32
N LYS A 167 -12.37 -7.37 -6.01
CA LYS A 167 -12.50 -6.19 -5.14
C LYS A 167 -11.22 -5.36 -5.09
N ARG A 168 -10.07 -5.97 -5.33
CA ARG A 168 -8.75 -5.32 -5.29
C ARG A 168 -8.20 -5.00 -6.68
N GLY A 169 -8.93 -5.32 -7.76
CA GLY A 169 -8.47 -5.11 -9.13
C GLY A 169 -7.22 -5.94 -9.50
N LEU A 170 -7.05 -7.11 -8.89
CA LEU A 170 -5.96 -8.03 -9.20
C LEU A 170 -6.33 -8.93 -10.40
N ASP A 171 -5.36 -9.20 -11.27
CA ASP A 171 -5.56 -10.11 -12.40
C ASP A 171 -5.75 -11.56 -11.90
N ARG A 172 -6.87 -12.19 -12.29
CA ARG A 172 -7.17 -13.59 -11.97
C ARG A 172 -6.26 -14.58 -12.68
N LYS A 173 -5.46 -14.18 -13.68
CA LYS A 173 -4.55 -15.08 -14.40
C LYS A 173 -3.54 -15.80 -13.50
N SER A 174 -3.15 -15.18 -12.39
CA SER A 174 -2.26 -15.79 -11.40
C SER A 174 -2.98 -16.84 -10.53
N LEU A 175 -4.30 -16.86 -10.46
CA LEU A 175 -5.05 -17.87 -9.70
C LEU A 175 -5.22 -19.15 -10.51
N SER A 176 -4.92 -20.30 -9.91
CA SER A 176 -5.25 -21.60 -10.47
C SER A 176 -5.66 -22.59 -9.39
N LEU A 177 -6.84 -23.19 -9.55
CA LEU A 177 -7.27 -24.31 -8.71
C LEU A 177 -6.47 -25.57 -9.09
N ILE A 178 -6.11 -26.36 -8.08
CA ILE A 178 -5.51 -27.68 -8.27
C ILE A 178 -6.29 -28.73 -7.45
N PRO A 179 -6.89 -29.74 -8.09
CA PRO A 179 -7.49 -30.85 -7.37
C PRO A 179 -6.42 -31.63 -6.60
N CYS A 180 -6.61 -31.80 -5.30
CA CYS A 180 -5.70 -32.47 -4.39
C CYS A 180 -6.42 -33.51 -3.53
N LEU A 181 -5.66 -34.51 -3.07
CA LEU A 181 -6.17 -35.63 -2.28
C LEU A 181 -7.30 -36.39 -2.99
N ILE A 182 -7.16 -36.54 -4.31
CA ILE A 182 -8.15 -37.23 -5.15
C ILE A 182 -8.03 -38.74 -4.95
N ASP A 183 -9.11 -39.39 -4.54
CA ASP A 183 -9.16 -40.85 -4.46
C ASP A 183 -9.60 -41.42 -5.82
N GLU A 184 -8.62 -41.84 -6.62
CA GLU A 184 -8.88 -42.31 -7.99
C GLU A 184 -9.70 -43.60 -8.08
N ARG A 185 -9.85 -44.32 -6.95
CA ARG A 185 -10.67 -45.52 -6.84
C ARG A 185 -12.17 -45.18 -6.80
N ILE A 186 -12.52 -43.96 -6.40
CA ILE A 186 -13.90 -43.50 -6.39
C ILE A 186 -14.31 -43.17 -7.82
N LYS A 187 -15.34 -43.89 -8.30
CA LYS A 187 -15.99 -43.65 -9.59
C LYS A 187 -17.46 -43.31 -9.36
N PHE A 188 -17.99 -42.41 -10.17
CA PHE A 188 -19.40 -42.04 -10.14
C PHE A 188 -20.11 -42.50 -11.40
N GLU A 189 -21.41 -42.74 -11.30
CA GLU A 189 -22.28 -42.88 -12.47
C GLU A 189 -22.69 -41.50 -13.00
N GLY A 190 -22.92 -41.40 -14.31
CA GLY A 190 -23.35 -40.17 -14.98
C GLY A 190 -22.26 -39.45 -15.77
N LEU A 191 -22.45 -38.14 -15.97
CA LEU A 191 -21.63 -37.32 -16.88
C LEU A 191 -20.17 -37.20 -16.43
N PHE A 192 -19.93 -37.12 -15.11
CA PHE A 192 -18.59 -36.98 -14.54
C PHE A 192 -18.21 -38.27 -13.82
N LYS A 193 -17.30 -39.05 -14.40
CA LYS A 193 -16.97 -40.41 -13.93
C LYS A 193 -16.04 -40.46 -12.72
N ASP A 194 -15.40 -39.35 -12.36
CA ASP A 194 -14.47 -39.28 -11.23
C ASP A 194 -14.43 -37.88 -10.59
N GLN A 195 -13.85 -37.82 -9.39
CA GLN A 195 -13.78 -36.62 -8.57
C GLN A 195 -12.98 -35.48 -9.20
N LYS A 196 -11.86 -35.77 -9.88
CA LYS A 196 -11.05 -34.74 -10.55
C LYS A 196 -11.82 -34.08 -11.70
N THR A 197 -12.54 -34.86 -12.50
CA THR A 197 -13.31 -34.33 -13.63
C THR A 197 -14.50 -33.53 -13.12
N LEU A 198 -15.16 -34.00 -12.06
CA LEU A 198 -16.24 -33.27 -11.41
C LEU A 198 -15.78 -31.91 -10.87
N LEU A 199 -14.73 -31.88 -10.05
CA LEU A 199 -14.19 -30.63 -9.49
C LEU A 199 -13.74 -29.67 -10.61
N LYS A 200 -13.07 -30.17 -11.64
CA LYS A 200 -12.65 -29.35 -12.78
C LYS A 200 -13.84 -28.75 -13.52
N ALA A 201 -14.90 -29.52 -13.75
CA ALA A 201 -16.10 -29.01 -14.40
C ALA A 201 -16.80 -27.91 -13.58
N PHE A 202 -16.90 -28.10 -12.26
CA PHE A 202 -17.44 -27.06 -11.37
C PHE A 202 -16.60 -25.78 -11.37
N ALA A 203 -15.27 -25.91 -11.37
CA ALA A 203 -14.37 -24.76 -11.47
C ALA A 203 -14.62 -23.97 -12.77
N ILE A 204 -14.62 -24.66 -13.91
CA ILE A 204 -14.82 -24.05 -15.23
C ILE A 204 -16.19 -23.37 -15.30
N ASN A 205 -17.25 -24.02 -14.80
CA ASN A 205 -18.60 -23.45 -14.78
C ASN A 205 -18.70 -22.18 -13.92
N ARG A 206 -17.83 -22.02 -12.92
CA ARG A 206 -17.73 -20.81 -12.09
C ARG A 206 -16.74 -19.77 -12.65
N GLY A 207 -16.16 -20.02 -13.83
CA GLY A 207 -15.16 -19.15 -14.43
C GLY A 207 -13.81 -19.19 -13.73
N PHE A 208 -13.53 -20.22 -12.94
CA PHE A 208 -12.26 -20.41 -12.26
C PHE A 208 -11.30 -21.20 -13.14
N ARG A 209 -10.08 -20.70 -13.29
CA ARG A 209 -8.98 -21.45 -13.91
C ARG A 209 -8.65 -22.66 -13.03
N CYS A 210 -8.62 -23.84 -13.63
CA CYS A 210 -8.29 -25.10 -12.95
C CYS A 210 -7.22 -25.82 -13.75
N LEU A 211 -6.19 -26.34 -13.08
CA LEU A 211 -5.14 -27.11 -13.75
C LEU A 211 -5.70 -28.44 -14.27
N ASP A 212 -5.14 -28.89 -15.39
CA ASP A 212 -5.47 -30.21 -15.95
C ASP A 212 -4.96 -31.35 -15.06
N MET A 213 -3.91 -31.07 -14.28
CA MET A 213 -3.29 -32.00 -13.35
C MET A 213 -3.95 -31.98 -11.98
N PHE A 214 -3.71 -33.04 -11.21
CA PHE A 214 -4.21 -33.21 -9.85
C PHE A 214 -3.19 -33.97 -9.01
N ILE A 215 -3.36 -33.92 -7.69
CA ILE A 215 -2.58 -34.69 -6.71
C ILE A 215 -3.46 -35.79 -6.11
N SER A 216 -3.07 -37.05 -6.28
CA SER A 216 -3.80 -38.21 -5.75
C SER A 216 -3.66 -38.33 -4.24
N LYS A 217 -4.67 -38.91 -3.61
CA LYS A 217 -4.59 -39.36 -2.22
C LYS A 217 -3.69 -40.61 -2.17
N SER A 218 -2.71 -40.61 -1.28
CA SER A 218 -1.77 -41.72 -1.13
C SER A 218 -1.52 -42.01 0.36
N PRO A 219 -1.90 -43.20 0.86
CA PRO A 219 -1.59 -43.62 2.23
C PRO A 219 -0.09 -43.58 2.52
N LYS A 220 0.73 -43.89 1.51
CA LYS A 220 2.19 -43.80 1.63
C LYS A 220 2.63 -42.36 1.89
N VAL A 221 2.09 -41.39 1.14
CA VAL A 221 2.42 -39.96 1.33
C VAL A 221 1.93 -39.45 2.69
N GLU A 222 0.72 -39.84 3.10
CA GLU A 222 0.18 -39.47 4.42
C GLU A 222 1.07 -39.97 5.56
N SER A 223 1.63 -41.18 5.45
CA SER A 223 2.54 -41.74 6.45
C SER A 223 3.91 -41.06 6.54
N LEU A 224 4.32 -40.25 5.55
CA LEU A 224 5.64 -39.59 5.56
C LEU A 224 5.81 -38.54 6.67
N ASN A 225 4.70 -38.07 7.22
CA ASN A 225 4.67 -37.10 8.32
C ASN A 225 4.69 -37.74 9.71
N THR A 226 4.56 -39.07 9.79
CA THR A 226 4.39 -39.79 11.06
C THR A 226 5.47 -40.85 11.20
N ASN A 227 6.47 -40.58 12.03
CA ASN A 227 7.54 -41.52 12.38
C ASN A 227 8.08 -41.25 13.79
N PRO A 228 8.79 -42.21 14.42
CA PRO A 228 9.32 -42.04 15.78
C PRO A 228 10.30 -40.88 15.95
N GLU A 229 10.95 -40.45 14.86
CA GLU A 229 11.91 -39.33 14.87
C GLU A 229 11.22 -37.96 14.77
N GLY A 230 9.90 -37.92 14.50
CA GLY A 230 9.14 -36.69 14.29
C GLY A 230 9.55 -35.92 13.03
N LYS A 231 10.28 -36.56 12.10
CA LYS A 231 10.73 -35.94 10.85
C LYS A 231 9.64 -35.95 9.79
N ILE A 232 9.74 -35.06 8.82
CA ILE A 232 8.89 -35.08 7.64
C ILE A 232 9.73 -35.50 6.45
N TYR A 233 9.36 -36.61 5.82
CA TYR A 233 10.08 -37.14 4.66
C TYR A 233 9.46 -36.65 3.34
N PRO A 234 10.26 -36.21 2.36
CA PRO A 234 9.73 -35.70 1.11
C PRO A 234 9.33 -36.82 0.16
N ILE A 235 8.35 -36.52 -0.69
CA ILE A 235 7.84 -37.42 -1.72
C ILE A 235 8.94 -37.74 -2.75
N LEU A 236 9.83 -36.78 -3.04
CA LEU A 236 10.91 -36.94 -4.02
C LEU A 236 11.82 -38.15 -3.72
N THR A 237 12.05 -38.47 -2.45
CA THR A 237 12.90 -39.60 -2.02
C THR A 237 12.09 -40.77 -1.46
N HIS A 238 10.99 -40.52 -0.75
CA HIS A 238 10.24 -41.56 -0.03
C HIS A 238 8.89 -41.94 -0.66
N GLY A 239 8.50 -41.25 -1.75
CA GLY A 239 7.24 -41.45 -2.48
C GLY A 239 7.41 -41.85 -3.94
N ARG A 240 8.62 -42.22 -4.41
CA ARG A 240 8.93 -42.50 -5.82
C ARG A 240 8.03 -43.54 -6.50
N GLY A 241 7.54 -44.53 -5.75
CA GLY A 241 6.65 -45.57 -6.26
C GLY A 241 5.16 -45.19 -6.29
N THR A 242 4.81 -43.93 -6.05
CA THR A 242 3.42 -43.45 -6.03
C THR A 242 3.15 -42.52 -7.21
N ASP A 243 1.91 -42.48 -7.71
CA ASP A 243 1.51 -41.56 -8.78
C ASP A 243 1.75 -40.09 -8.42
N VAL A 244 1.70 -39.79 -7.11
CA VAL A 244 1.99 -38.47 -6.55
C VAL A 244 3.38 -37.98 -6.93
N TYR A 245 4.39 -38.85 -7.06
CA TYR A 245 5.71 -38.46 -7.51
C TYR A 245 5.69 -37.87 -8.93
N GLY A 246 5.03 -38.55 -9.87
CA GLY A 246 4.89 -38.09 -11.25
C GLY A 246 4.08 -36.78 -11.33
N GLN A 247 3.03 -36.67 -10.51
CA GLN A 247 2.18 -35.48 -10.45
C GLN A 247 2.93 -34.24 -9.91
N PHE A 248 3.75 -34.39 -8.87
CA PHE A 248 4.61 -33.32 -8.39
C PHE A 248 5.73 -32.97 -9.38
N THR A 249 6.27 -33.95 -10.09
CA THR A 249 7.24 -33.70 -11.17
C THR A 249 6.64 -32.81 -12.26
N ALA A 250 5.45 -33.16 -12.74
CA ALA A 250 4.74 -32.38 -13.74
C ALA A 250 4.39 -30.97 -13.23
N LEU A 251 3.97 -30.85 -11.96
CA LEU A 251 3.63 -29.56 -11.37
C LEU A 251 4.88 -28.67 -11.26
N GLY A 252 6.00 -29.25 -10.80
CA GLY A 252 7.29 -28.59 -10.76
C GLY A 252 7.72 -28.09 -12.13
N GLN A 253 7.63 -28.92 -13.17
CA GLN A 253 7.93 -28.51 -14.55
C GLN A 253 7.04 -27.35 -15.03
N THR A 254 5.74 -27.39 -14.71
CA THR A 254 4.81 -26.31 -15.06
C THR A 254 5.22 -25.00 -14.40
N CYS A 255 5.45 -25.01 -13.08
CA CYS A 255 5.86 -23.82 -12.34
C CYS A 255 7.24 -23.31 -12.77
N LEU A 256 8.17 -24.21 -13.09
CA LEU A 256 9.51 -23.86 -13.57
C LEU A 256 9.45 -23.18 -14.94
N ASN A 257 8.62 -23.68 -15.86
CA ASN A 257 8.41 -23.05 -17.16
C ASN A 257 7.80 -21.64 -17.01
N GLU A 258 6.79 -21.49 -16.15
CA GLU A 258 6.18 -20.18 -15.87
C GLU A 258 7.19 -19.19 -15.27
N TYR A 259 8.03 -19.64 -14.34
CA TYR A 259 9.13 -18.85 -13.80
C TYR A 259 10.09 -18.38 -14.90
N TYR A 260 10.54 -19.28 -15.79
CA TYR A 260 11.47 -18.93 -16.86
C TYR A 260 10.88 -18.02 -17.93
N GLN A 261 9.56 -18.04 -18.12
CA GLN A 261 8.84 -17.14 -19.03
C GLN A 261 8.50 -15.79 -18.40
N THR A 262 8.65 -15.64 -17.09
CA THR A 262 8.35 -14.40 -16.39
C THR A 262 9.54 -13.46 -16.46
N GLU A 263 9.38 -12.34 -17.16
CA GLU A 263 10.42 -11.31 -17.24
C GLU A 263 10.41 -10.38 -16.02
N GLU A 264 9.21 -10.06 -15.54
CA GLU A 264 8.98 -9.07 -14.48
C GLU A 264 8.10 -9.66 -13.37
N PRO A 265 8.70 -10.20 -12.30
CA PRO A 265 7.94 -10.70 -11.18
C PRO A 265 7.22 -9.56 -10.44
N ARG A 266 6.19 -9.89 -9.68
CA ARG A 266 5.31 -8.98 -8.96
C ARG A 266 6.09 -8.05 -8.03
N ALA A 267 7.15 -8.56 -7.40
CA ALA A 267 8.05 -7.76 -6.57
C ALA A 267 8.79 -6.67 -7.37
N LEU A 268 9.25 -6.96 -8.59
CA LEU A 268 9.87 -5.97 -9.47
C LEU A 268 8.85 -4.94 -9.98
N LEU A 269 7.65 -5.40 -10.38
CA LEU A 269 6.57 -4.49 -10.80
C LEU A 269 6.18 -3.52 -9.69
N TYR A 270 6.14 -4.01 -8.44
CA TYR A 270 5.89 -3.16 -7.26
C TYR A 270 7.00 -2.11 -7.09
N ASP A 271 8.27 -2.51 -7.15
CA ASP A 271 9.41 -1.59 -7.02
C ASP A 271 9.38 -0.50 -8.10
N LYS A 272 9.13 -0.87 -9.36
CA LYS A 272 8.97 0.10 -10.45
C LYS A 272 7.84 1.09 -10.19
N TRP A 273 6.66 0.59 -9.83
CA TRP A 273 5.51 1.42 -9.49
C TRP A 273 5.82 2.38 -8.33
N GLN A 274 6.50 1.89 -7.28
CA GLN A 274 6.87 2.70 -6.13
C GLN A 274 7.85 3.82 -6.51
N ASN A 275 8.84 3.52 -7.36
CA ASN A 275 9.81 4.49 -7.85
C ASN A 275 9.16 5.56 -8.75
N GLU A 276 8.23 5.17 -9.62
CA GLU A 276 7.44 6.10 -10.44
C GLU A 276 6.54 6.99 -9.59
N GLU A 277 5.85 6.42 -8.59
CA GLU A 277 4.99 7.15 -7.67
C GLU A 277 5.80 8.17 -6.85
N ASN A 278 6.97 7.77 -6.36
CA ASN A 278 7.89 8.66 -5.65
C ASN A 278 8.42 9.78 -6.55
N LYS A 279 8.70 9.49 -7.82
CA LYS A 279 9.11 10.48 -8.81
C LYS A 279 7.98 11.48 -9.07
N ARG A 280 6.75 11.01 -9.31
CA ARG A 280 5.56 11.85 -9.49
C ARG A 280 5.35 12.78 -8.30
N LYS A 281 5.39 12.25 -7.07
CA LYS A 281 5.25 13.05 -5.85
C LYS A 281 6.31 14.15 -5.74
N LYS A 282 7.55 13.86 -6.13
CA LYS A 282 8.63 14.86 -6.16
C LYS A 282 8.35 15.93 -7.23
N GLU A 283 7.96 15.53 -8.44
CA GLU A 283 7.64 16.46 -9.52
C GLU A 283 6.47 17.38 -9.16
N GLU A 284 5.40 16.85 -8.56
CA GLU A 284 4.28 17.66 -8.06
C GLU A 284 4.72 18.65 -6.96
N TYR A 285 5.55 18.19 -6.01
CA TYR A 285 6.10 19.06 -4.97
C TYR A 285 6.93 20.20 -5.56
N PHE A 286 7.83 19.91 -6.51
CA PHE A 286 8.63 20.95 -7.18
C PHE A 286 7.78 21.89 -8.03
N GLY A 287 6.74 21.37 -8.69
CA GLY A 287 5.76 22.18 -9.41
C GLY A 287 5.10 23.20 -8.48
N ARG A 288 4.55 22.75 -7.34
CA ARG A 288 3.97 23.62 -6.30
C ARG A 288 4.98 24.65 -5.79
N LEU A 289 6.20 24.20 -5.45
CA LEU A 289 7.25 25.06 -4.92
C LEU A 289 7.67 26.15 -5.93
N SER A 290 7.79 25.79 -7.22
CA SER A 290 8.17 26.73 -8.28
C SER A 290 7.08 27.74 -8.63
N GLY A 291 5.82 27.40 -8.36
CA GLY A 291 4.67 28.31 -8.55
C GLY A 291 4.50 29.36 -7.45
N LEU A 292 5.24 29.23 -6.34
CA LEU A 292 5.17 30.19 -5.24
C LEU A 292 5.81 31.53 -5.61
N LYS A 293 5.18 32.61 -5.17
CA LYS A 293 5.85 33.90 -5.15
C LYS A 293 7.00 33.89 -4.13
N SER A 294 8.14 34.46 -4.53
CA SER A 294 9.32 34.63 -3.67
C SER A 294 9.16 35.72 -2.59
N GLN A 295 8.06 36.46 -2.63
CA GLN A 295 7.76 37.59 -1.76
C GLN A 295 6.60 37.25 -0.81
N CYS A 296 6.60 37.89 0.36
CA CYS A 296 5.49 37.83 1.30
C CYS A 296 4.22 38.36 0.63
N MET A 297 3.16 37.56 0.63
CA MET A 297 1.91 37.85 -0.08
C MET A 297 1.15 39.06 0.49
N VAL A 298 1.57 39.57 1.65
CA VAL A 298 0.98 40.76 2.30
C VAL A 298 1.81 42.01 2.03
N CYS A 299 3.12 41.98 2.28
CA CYS A 299 3.97 43.18 2.26
C CYS A 299 4.86 43.30 1.01
N GLY A 300 4.93 42.27 0.16
CA GLY A 300 5.73 42.26 -1.08
C GLY A 300 7.25 42.16 -0.86
N LYS A 301 7.73 42.07 0.38
CA LYS A 301 9.17 41.88 0.68
C LYS A 301 9.61 40.46 0.35
N GLU A 302 10.84 40.28 -0.14
CA GLU A 302 11.42 38.95 -0.38
C GLU A 302 11.45 38.11 0.90
N LEU A 303 10.99 36.86 0.81
CA LEU A 303 11.09 35.88 1.88
C LEU A 303 12.47 35.23 1.84
N LYS A 304 13.24 35.37 2.92
CA LYS A 304 14.62 34.88 3.04
C LYS A 304 14.74 33.88 4.18
N GLN A 305 15.90 33.24 4.25
CA GLN A 305 16.24 32.41 5.40
C GLN A 305 16.23 33.27 6.67
N GLY A 306 15.31 32.99 7.60
CA GLY A 306 15.05 33.80 8.80
C GLY A 306 13.74 34.61 8.77
N SER A 307 13.03 34.68 7.65
CA SER A 307 11.66 35.22 7.60
C SER A 307 10.72 34.38 8.47
N GLN A 308 9.91 35.04 9.30
CA GLN A 308 8.96 34.38 10.20
C GLN A 308 7.66 34.03 9.46
N VAL A 309 7.73 33.04 8.56
CA VAL A 309 6.57 32.56 7.83
C VAL A 309 5.66 31.76 8.76
N SER A 310 4.35 32.03 8.72
CA SER A 310 3.37 31.27 9.50
C SER A 310 2.09 30.94 8.74
N TYR A 311 1.94 31.45 7.52
CA TYR A 311 0.77 31.13 6.70
C TYR A 311 1.16 30.85 5.26
N TYR A 312 0.46 29.90 4.66
CA TYR A 312 0.42 29.63 3.23
C TYR A 312 -0.92 30.13 2.68
N CYS A 313 -0.92 30.76 1.51
CA CYS A 313 -2.14 31.13 0.84
C CYS A 313 -2.20 30.58 -0.58
N GLU A 314 -3.40 30.24 -1.02
CA GLU A 314 -3.67 29.74 -2.37
C GLU A 314 -5.06 30.16 -2.83
N SER A 315 -5.18 30.61 -4.08
CA SER A 315 -6.48 30.88 -4.70
C SER A 315 -7.22 29.58 -5.04
N SER A 316 -8.55 29.62 -5.10
CA SER A 316 -9.37 28.44 -5.39
C SER A 316 -9.08 27.86 -6.78
N ASP A 317 -8.74 28.72 -7.75
CA ASP A 317 -8.30 28.38 -9.11
C ASP A 317 -6.81 27.97 -9.22
N GLY A 318 -6.04 28.09 -8.14
CA GLY A 318 -4.60 27.78 -8.08
C GLY A 318 -3.70 28.77 -8.82
N ALA A 319 -4.24 29.87 -9.34
CA ALA A 319 -3.49 30.84 -10.13
C ALA A 319 -2.55 31.74 -9.30
N ALA A 320 -2.74 31.81 -7.98
CA ALA A 320 -1.86 32.51 -7.06
C ALA A 320 -1.61 31.67 -5.80
N SER A 321 -0.33 31.51 -5.46
CA SER A 321 0.10 30.85 -4.23
C SER A 321 1.38 31.47 -3.66
N GLY A 322 1.54 31.40 -2.34
CA GLY A 322 2.71 31.98 -1.68
C GLY A 322 2.61 31.92 -0.17
N PHE A 323 3.61 32.49 0.50
CA PHE A 323 3.69 32.51 1.96
C PHE A 323 3.49 33.92 2.52
N MET A 324 3.07 33.98 3.79
CA MET A 324 2.92 35.22 4.54
C MET A 324 3.69 35.14 5.86
N GLU A 325 4.33 36.25 6.20
CA GLU A 325 4.96 36.42 7.51
C GLU A 325 3.90 36.61 8.61
N ALA A 326 4.18 36.06 9.78
CA ALA A 326 3.35 36.11 10.97
C ALA A 326 2.86 37.52 11.29
N ASP A 327 3.81 38.46 11.38
CA ASP A 327 3.53 39.85 11.73
C ASP A 327 2.74 40.59 10.66
N CYS A 328 2.96 40.26 9.38
CA CYS A 328 2.25 40.90 8.28
C CYS A 328 0.77 40.50 8.29
N PHE A 329 0.48 39.20 8.40
CA PHE A 329 -0.91 38.73 8.41
C PHE A 329 -1.63 39.10 9.71
N THR A 330 -0.96 39.02 10.85
CA THR A 330 -1.52 39.45 12.15
C THR A 330 -1.82 40.95 12.15
N GLY A 331 -0.90 41.77 11.64
CA GLY A 331 -1.12 43.22 11.48
C GLY A 331 -2.29 43.53 10.56
N PHE A 332 -2.45 42.76 9.47
CA PHE A 332 -3.62 42.83 8.60
C PHE A 332 -4.92 42.52 9.36
N LEU A 333 -4.98 41.43 10.13
CA LEU A 333 -6.17 41.10 10.92
C LEU A 333 -6.53 42.21 11.93
N ILE A 334 -5.54 42.74 12.64
CA ILE A 334 -5.72 43.80 13.65
C ILE A 334 -6.29 45.08 13.03
N SER A 335 -5.62 45.59 11.98
CA SER A 335 -5.97 46.85 11.33
C SER A 335 -7.29 46.74 10.55
N THR A 336 -7.44 45.67 9.77
CA THR A 336 -8.48 45.60 8.75
C THR A 336 -9.74 44.89 9.24
N ILE A 337 -9.59 43.80 10.00
CA ILE A 337 -10.71 42.94 10.41
C ILE A 337 -11.23 43.30 11.81
N PHE A 338 -10.34 43.62 12.74
CA PHE A 338 -10.68 44.01 14.12
C PHE A 338 -10.78 45.52 14.32
N LYS A 339 -10.27 46.34 13.39
CA LYS A 339 -10.32 47.82 13.41
C LYS A 339 -9.76 48.41 14.71
N ILE A 340 -8.61 47.91 15.13
CA ILE A 340 -7.90 48.43 16.30
C ILE A 340 -6.99 49.57 15.81
N ASP A 341 -7.41 50.81 16.03
CA ASP A 341 -6.78 52.03 15.50
C ASP A 341 -5.51 52.49 16.27
N ARG A 342 -4.83 51.59 16.97
CA ARG A 342 -3.56 51.86 17.67
C ARG A 342 -2.51 50.82 17.29
N GLU A 343 -1.25 51.23 17.18
CA GLU A 343 -0.15 50.29 17.01
C GLU A 343 -0.02 49.40 18.24
N LEU A 344 -0.09 48.08 18.02
CA LEU A 344 0.14 47.07 19.06
C LEU A 344 1.55 46.50 18.88
N PRO A 345 2.46 46.71 19.85
CA PRO A 345 3.78 46.08 19.90
C PRO A 345 3.70 44.55 19.77
N THR A 346 4.81 43.91 19.37
CA THR A 346 4.88 42.45 19.18
C THR A 346 4.56 41.65 20.44
N ASP A 347 4.87 42.20 21.61
CA ASP A 347 4.63 41.63 22.94
C ASP A 347 3.29 42.05 23.57
N ASP A 348 2.44 42.81 22.86
CA ASP A 348 1.12 43.18 23.35
C ASP A 348 0.23 41.92 23.50
N PRO A 349 -0.39 41.68 24.68
CA PRO A 349 -1.21 40.49 24.91
C PRO A 349 -2.37 40.34 23.91
N THR A 350 -2.94 41.44 23.43
CA THR A 350 -4.02 41.45 22.44
C THR A 350 -3.51 40.94 21.10
N ARG A 351 -2.31 41.38 20.70
CA ARG A 351 -1.67 40.94 19.45
C ARG A 351 -1.32 39.46 19.51
N MET A 352 -0.71 39.02 20.61
CA MET A 352 -0.36 37.61 20.84
C MET A 352 -1.60 36.72 20.79
N MET A 353 -2.70 37.14 21.43
CA MET A 353 -3.98 36.42 21.40
C MET A 353 -4.54 36.31 19.97
N ILE A 354 -4.53 37.41 19.20
CA ILE A 354 -5.01 37.40 17.80
C ILE A 354 -4.15 36.47 16.94
N HIS A 355 -2.82 36.53 17.08
CA HIS A 355 -1.90 35.65 16.37
C HIS A 355 -2.18 34.18 16.69
N GLN A 356 -2.27 33.81 17.98
CA GLN A 356 -2.54 32.44 18.40
C GLN A 356 -3.90 31.95 17.86
N THR A 357 -4.91 32.80 17.95
CA THR A 357 -6.25 32.54 17.39
C THR A 357 -6.20 32.32 15.87
N ALA A 358 -5.34 33.04 15.17
CA ALA A 358 -5.16 32.90 13.72
C ALA A 358 -4.42 31.61 13.32
N LEU A 359 -3.51 31.10 14.17
CA LEU A 359 -2.85 29.81 13.92
C LEU A 359 -3.79 28.60 14.03
N GLU A 360 -4.95 28.78 14.65
CA GLU A 360 -5.98 27.75 14.82
C GLU A 360 -7.14 27.90 13.82
N SER A 361 -6.95 28.67 12.75
CA SER A 361 -8.04 29.01 11.83
C SER A 361 -7.61 29.12 10.39
N VAL A 362 -8.54 28.82 9.49
CA VAL A 362 -8.40 29.10 8.06
C VAL A 362 -9.19 30.36 7.74
N PHE A 363 -8.60 31.26 6.98
CA PHE A 363 -9.26 32.49 6.56
C PHE A 363 -9.53 32.45 5.06
N VAL A 364 -10.69 32.97 4.65
CA VAL A 364 -11.04 33.09 3.24
C VAL A 364 -11.44 34.51 2.90
N LEU A 365 -10.86 35.02 1.82
CA LEU A 365 -11.29 36.25 1.16
C LEU A 365 -12.05 35.84 -0.11
N ASN A 366 -13.36 36.03 -0.11
CA ASN A 366 -14.23 35.70 -1.22
C ASN A 366 -14.74 37.01 -1.86
N PRO A 367 -14.52 37.25 -3.16
CA PRO A 367 -15.08 38.40 -3.90
C PRO A 367 -16.59 38.60 -3.73
N GLY A 368 -17.33 37.55 -3.35
CA GLY A 368 -18.76 37.63 -3.07
C GLY A 368 -19.60 37.60 -4.35
N ASP A 369 -20.91 37.86 -4.20
CA ASP A 369 -21.86 37.81 -5.31
C ASP A 369 -21.66 38.99 -6.28
N ALA A 370 -21.63 38.72 -7.58
CA ALA A 370 -21.39 39.71 -8.65
C ALA A 370 -22.42 40.87 -8.66
N ASN A 371 -23.52 40.70 -7.93
CA ASN A 371 -24.61 41.68 -7.81
C ASN A 371 -24.35 42.82 -6.80
N GLU A 372 -23.30 42.73 -5.96
CA GLU A 372 -22.89 43.81 -5.03
C GLU A 372 -21.42 44.22 -5.23
N PRO A 373 -21.11 44.90 -6.35
CA PRO A 373 -19.73 45.32 -6.64
C PRO A 373 -19.20 46.29 -5.59
N GLY A 374 -17.97 46.03 -5.11
CA GLY A 374 -17.25 46.93 -4.19
C GLY A 374 -17.10 46.45 -2.74
N SER A 375 -17.37 45.17 -2.44
CA SER A 375 -17.04 44.56 -1.14
C SER A 375 -16.47 43.15 -1.30
N ILE A 376 -15.78 42.64 -0.27
CA ILE A 376 -15.25 41.28 -0.18
C ILE A 376 -15.79 40.65 1.09
N ASP A 377 -16.26 39.41 0.98
CA ASP A 377 -16.62 38.58 2.11
C ASP A 377 -15.35 37.99 2.75
N PHE A 378 -15.15 38.32 4.03
CA PHE A 378 -14.10 37.73 4.87
C PHE A 378 -14.71 36.66 5.76
N HIS A 379 -14.25 35.43 5.57
CA HIS A 379 -14.66 34.28 6.36
C HIS A 379 -13.51 33.77 7.23
N ARG A 380 -13.86 33.25 8.40
CA ARG A 380 -12.96 32.48 9.26
C ARG A 380 -13.61 31.13 9.52
N PHE A 381 -12.85 30.08 9.29
CA PHE A 381 -13.21 28.70 9.56
C PHE A 381 -12.27 28.11 10.61
N ASP A 382 -12.72 27.08 11.31
CA ASP A 382 -11.80 26.20 12.02
C ASP A 382 -11.02 25.29 11.04
N LEU A 383 -10.07 24.51 11.55
CA LEU A 383 -9.27 23.59 10.72
C LEU A 383 -10.07 22.38 10.18
N THR A 384 -11.30 22.17 10.65
CA THR A 384 -12.21 21.15 10.11
C THR A 384 -12.99 21.68 8.89
N GLY A 385 -13.10 23.00 8.78
CA GLY A 385 -13.83 23.71 7.73
C GLY A 385 -15.21 24.19 8.18
N SER A 386 -15.49 24.25 9.48
CA SER A 386 -16.74 24.81 10.01
C SER A 386 -16.64 26.33 10.12
N GLU A 387 -17.61 27.07 9.59
CA GLU A 387 -17.59 28.54 9.62
C GLU A 387 -17.74 29.08 11.05
N LEU A 388 -16.78 29.90 11.47
CA LEU A 388 -16.76 30.55 12.79
C LEU A 388 -17.25 32.00 12.70
N LEU A 389 -16.96 32.68 11.59
CA LEU A 389 -17.28 34.11 11.42
C LEU A 389 -17.31 34.48 9.94
N LYS A 390 -18.31 35.31 9.58
CA LYS A 390 -18.42 36.00 8.28
C LYS A 390 -18.55 37.51 8.49
N LYS A 391 -17.76 38.30 7.77
CA LYS A 391 -17.81 39.78 7.76
C LYS A 391 -17.69 40.32 6.34
N LYS A 392 -18.46 41.35 5.99
CA LYS A 392 -18.30 42.09 4.73
C LYS A 392 -17.29 43.23 4.89
N TYR A 393 -16.38 43.38 3.93
CA TYR A 393 -15.39 44.45 3.89
C TYR A 393 -15.53 45.31 2.63
N PRO A 394 -15.87 46.62 2.73
CA PRO A 394 -16.01 47.49 1.56
C PRO A 394 -14.66 47.92 0.97
N LEU A 395 -14.45 47.66 -0.33
CA LEU A 395 -13.24 47.99 -1.08
C LEU A 395 -12.97 49.49 -1.21
N ALA A 396 -14.02 50.32 -1.19
CA ALA A 396 -13.89 51.79 -1.20
C ALA A 396 -13.15 52.38 0.02
N ARG A 397 -12.91 51.55 1.05
CA ARG A 397 -12.14 51.92 2.25
C ARG A 397 -10.74 51.33 2.29
N ALA A 398 -10.28 50.67 1.23
CA ALA A 398 -8.93 50.13 1.16
C ALA A 398 -7.89 51.29 1.13
N PRO A 399 -7.03 51.44 2.15
CA PRO A 399 -6.03 52.51 2.15
C PRO A 399 -5.02 52.29 1.02
N GLN A 400 -4.47 53.38 0.47
CA GLN A 400 -3.57 53.33 -0.70
C GLN A 400 -2.25 52.57 -0.47
N ARG A 401 -1.94 52.10 0.76
CA ARG A 401 -0.81 51.21 1.08
C ARG A 401 -1.02 50.40 2.38
N ASP A 402 -2.04 49.55 2.40
CA ASP A 402 -2.20 48.53 3.47
C ASP A 402 -1.96 47.13 2.93
N GLY A 403 -1.55 46.20 3.81
CA GLY A 403 -1.31 44.78 3.45
C GLY A 403 -2.48 44.09 2.73
N PHE A 404 -3.70 44.62 2.86
CA PHE A 404 -4.88 44.17 2.13
C PHE A 404 -4.79 44.40 0.61
N SER A 405 -4.27 45.56 0.18
CA SER A 405 -4.05 45.85 -1.25
C SER A 405 -3.02 44.88 -1.87
N GLY A 406 -1.94 44.58 -1.14
CA GLY A 406 -0.94 43.60 -1.56
C GLY A 406 -1.49 42.19 -1.71
N ILE A 407 -2.37 41.77 -0.79
CA ILE A 407 -3.06 40.48 -0.88
C ILE A 407 -3.95 40.44 -2.13
N LEU A 408 -4.79 41.45 -2.34
CA LEU A 408 -5.75 41.47 -3.46
C LEU A 408 -5.07 41.57 -4.82
N ASP A 409 -4.18 42.53 -5.01
CA ASP A 409 -3.43 42.74 -6.27
C ASP A 409 -2.57 41.52 -6.62
N GLY A 410 -2.08 40.83 -5.59
CA GLY A 410 -1.28 39.63 -5.73
C GLY A 410 -2.07 38.37 -6.04
N THR A 411 -3.39 38.33 -5.84
CA THR A 411 -4.16 37.07 -5.87
C THR A 411 -5.49 37.15 -6.61
N LEU A 412 -6.39 38.05 -6.20
CA LEU A 412 -7.78 38.09 -6.63
C LEU A 412 -8.03 39.08 -7.76
N VAL A 413 -7.11 40.01 -8.03
CA VAL A 413 -7.26 40.99 -9.12
C VAL A 413 -6.73 40.43 -10.45
N GLY A 414 -7.54 40.53 -11.51
CA GLY A 414 -7.23 40.12 -12.87
C GLY A 414 -6.48 41.20 -13.69
N TYR A 415 -6.12 40.87 -14.93
CA TYR A 415 -5.30 41.73 -15.81
C TYR A 415 -5.95 43.08 -16.20
N GLN A 416 -7.26 43.23 -16.00
CA GLN A 416 -8.02 44.45 -16.30
C GLN A 416 -8.57 45.14 -15.04
N GLY A 417 -8.16 44.73 -13.84
CA GLY A 417 -8.64 45.29 -12.57
C GLY A 417 -9.96 44.70 -12.05
N GLU A 418 -10.58 43.77 -12.79
CA GLU A 418 -11.74 43.00 -12.32
C GLU A 418 -11.31 41.89 -11.35
N LEU A 419 -12.14 41.60 -10.35
CA LEU A 419 -11.93 40.48 -9.44
C LEU A 419 -12.18 39.16 -10.17
N ARG A 420 -11.31 38.19 -9.95
CA ARG A 420 -11.47 36.83 -10.45
C ARG A 420 -12.65 36.17 -9.74
N ASP A 421 -13.33 35.26 -10.44
CA ASP A 421 -14.30 34.33 -9.83
C ASP A 421 -13.56 33.21 -9.09
N ALA A 422 -12.83 33.61 -8.05
CA ALA A 422 -12.00 32.76 -7.21
C ALA A 422 -11.90 33.36 -5.81
N PHE A 423 -11.80 32.52 -4.78
CA PHE A 423 -11.53 32.97 -3.41
C PHE A 423 -10.07 32.69 -3.03
N LEU A 424 -9.50 33.50 -2.13
CA LEU A 424 -8.18 33.26 -1.56
C LEU A 424 -8.34 32.56 -0.21
N MET A 425 -7.71 31.40 -0.04
CA MET A 425 -7.62 30.70 1.24
C MET A 425 -6.27 30.96 1.88
N VAL A 426 -6.25 31.30 3.17
CA VAL A 426 -5.04 31.44 3.99
C VAL A 426 -5.07 30.38 5.09
N HIS A 427 -4.07 29.51 5.07
CA HIS A 427 -3.94 28.35 5.94
C HIS A 427 -2.68 28.47 6.82
N PRO A 428 -2.75 28.21 8.13
CA PRO A 428 -1.58 28.25 9.01
C PRO A 428 -0.60 27.12 8.69
N VAL A 429 0.70 27.36 8.85
CA VAL A 429 1.75 26.37 8.58
C VAL A 429 2.76 26.30 9.73
N ASN A 430 3.54 25.21 9.78
CA ASN A 430 4.66 25.11 10.71
C ASN A 430 5.75 26.13 10.31
N GLY A 431 6.01 27.12 11.18
CA GLY A 431 7.01 28.16 10.91
C GLY A 431 8.46 27.65 10.81
N GLU A 432 8.79 26.50 11.40
CA GLU A 432 10.11 25.88 11.25
C GLU A 432 10.31 25.25 9.87
N ASN A 433 9.23 24.78 9.25
CA ASN A 433 9.24 24.22 7.90
C ASN A 433 7.94 24.53 7.14
N PRO A 434 7.77 25.77 6.66
CA PRO A 434 6.55 26.21 5.97
C PRO A 434 6.27 25.38 4.71
N ALA A 435 7.33 24.98 4.00
CA ALA A 435 7.23 24.19 2.77
C ALA A 435 6.67 22.78 2.98
N SER A 436 6.59 22.30 4.23
CA SER A 436 5.95 21.02 4.56
C SER A 436 4.48 20.96 4.12
N ILE A 437 3.77 22.10 4.03
CA ILE A 437 2.38 22.16 3.53
C ILE A 437 2.25 21.69 2.07
N LEU A 438 3.32 21.79 1.28
CA LEU A 438 3.33 21.45 -0.15
C LEU A 438 3.61 19.96 -0.40
N VAL A 439 4.07 19.23 0.62
CA VAL A 439 4.27 17.78 0.57
C VAL A 439 2.92 17.11 0.32
N ASP A 440 2.90 16.11 -0.57
CA ASP A 440 1.68 15.48 -1.11
C ASP A 440 0.60 15.17 -0.05
N GLU A 441 0.98 14.61 1.10
CA GLU A 441 0.03 14.28 2.17
C GLU A 441 -0.62 15.53 2.77
N ASN A 442 0.18 16.52 3.20
CA ASN A 442 -0.32 17.76 3.80
C ASN A 442 -1.12 18.59 2.79
N TYR A 443 -0.64 18.65 1.54
CA TYR A 443 -1.30 19.40 0.49
C TYR A 443 -2.67 18.79 0.14
N ARG A 444 -2.79 17.46 0.12
CA ARG A 444 -4.08 16.79 -0.10
C ARG A 444 -5.09 17.07 1.01
N GLU A 445 -4.66 17.09 2.27
CA GLU A 445 -5.54 17.45 3.39
C GLU A 445 -5.99 18.91 3.30
N MET A 446 -5.07 19.82 2.99
CA MET A 446 -5.40 21.23 2.75
C MET A 446 -6.36 21.39 1.55
N ALA A 447 -6.15 20.66 0.45
CA ALA A 447 -7.02 20.71 -0.72
C ALA A 447 -8.43 20.15 -0.44
N LYS A 448 -8.55 19.10 0.38
CA LYS A 448 -9.86 18.60 0.86
C LYS A 448 -10.57 19.65 1.69
N LEU A 449 -9.86 20.32 2.59
CA LEU A 449 -10.40 21.42 3.39
C LEU A 449 -10.87 22.58 2.50
N LYS A 450 -10.04 22.99 1.53
CA LYS A 450 -10.39 24.01 0.52
C LYS A 450 -11.68 23.64 -0.21
N LYS A 451 -11.84 22.38 -0.62
CA LYS A 451 -13.05 21.88 -1.28
C LYS A 451 -14.28 21.96 -0.36
N ARG A 452 -14.19 21.52 0.89
CA ARG A 452 -15.29 21.62 1.87
C ARG A 452 -15.70 23.07 2.13
N ILE A 453 -14.75 23.99 2.17
CA ILE A 453 -15.03 25.42 2.33
C ILE A 453 -15.71 25.95 1.06
N SER A 454 -15.22 25.59 -0.13
CA SER A 454 -15.82 25.98 -1.41
C SER A 454 -17.28 25.53 -1.57
N GLU A 455 -17.70 24.44 -0.91
CA GLU A 455 -19.10 23.97 -0.92
C GLU A 455 -20.02 24.80 -0.01
N GLN A 456 -19.45 25.65 0.86
CA GLN A 456 -20.18 26.53 1.79
C GLN A 456 -20.20 28.01 1.37
N LEU A 457 -19.31 28.41 0.46
CA LEU A 457 -19.23 29.75 -0.12
C LEU A 457 -20.19 29.87 -1.30
#